data_AF-A0A4Q3BG26-F1
#
_entry.id   AF-A0A4Q3BG26-F1
#
_cell.length_a   1.000
_cell.length_b   1.000
_cell.length_c   1.000
_cell.angle_alpha   90.00
_cell.angle_beta   90.00
_cell.angle_gamma   90.00
#
_symmetry.space_group_name_H-M   'P 1'
#
loop_
_entity.id
_entity.type
_entity.pdbx_description
1 polymer ?
#
loop_
_entity_poly.entity_id
_entity_poly.type
_entity_poly.pdbx_seq_one_letter_code
_entity_poly.pdbx_strand_id
1 'polypeptide(L)' 'MNIGAIKTLVDTHDLFTLQQLQNELEEEKTLTHDVPGEDEGEKLTHLLGAIWIKEKMFENATDYKTELRNFTSRVRGSIS' A
#
# COMPACT_ATOMS: atom_id res chain seq x y z
N MET A 1 4.02 -9.84 2.86
CA MET A 1 4.10 -8.72 1.89
C MET A 1 4.06 -9.28 0.47
N ASN A 2 2.88 -9.19 -0.11
CA ASN A 2 2.55 -9.63 -1.45
C ASN A 2 2.58 -8.44 -2.42
N ILE A 3 3.52 -8.45 -3.35
CA ILE A 3 3.68 -7.38 -4.35
C ILE A 3 2.45 -7.30 -5.27
N GLY A 4 1.81 -8.45 -5.58
CA GLY A 4 0.60 -8.48 -6.40
C GLY A 4 -0.57 -7.77 -5.73
N ALA A 5 -0.74 -7.96 -4.41
CA ALA A 5 -1.76 -7.27 -3.62
C ALA A 5 -1.57 -5.74 -3.65
N ILE A 6 -0.33 -5.27 -3.43
CA ILE A 6 0.00 -3.84 -3.48
C ILE A 6 -0.26 -3.26 -4.88
N LYS A 7 0.10 -4.00 -5.94
CA LYS A 7 -0.17 -3.57 -7.31
C LYS A 7 -1.67 -3.37 -7.56
N THR A 8 -2.49 -4.34 -7.16
CA THR A 8 -3.94 -4.24 -7.29
C THR A 8 -4.47 -2.99 -6.60
N LEU A 9 -4.09 -2.77 -5.34
CA LEU A 9 -4.50 -1.60 -4.56
C LEU A 9 -4.10 -0.26 -5.21
N VAL A 10 -2.89 -0.17 -5.76
CA VAL A 10 -2.44 1.06 -6.45
C VAL A 10 -3.20 1.30 -7.75
N ASP A 11 -3.52 0.25 -8.49
CA ASP A 11 -4.22 0.35 -9.78
C ASP A 11 -5.72 0.63 -9.63
N THR A 12 -6.38 0.07 -8.59
CA THR A 12 -7.84 0.13 -8.43
C THR A 12 -8.35 1.28 -7.60
N HIS A 13 -7.52 1.83 -6.72
CA HIS A 13 -7.93 2.85 -5.76
C HIS A 13 -7.09 4.11 -5.92
N ASP A 14 -7.60 5.27 -5.50
CA ASP A 14 -6.82 6.49 -5.39
C ASP A 14 -6.19 6.63 -4.00
N LEU A 15 -5.34 7.64 -3.81
CA LEU A 15 -4.63 7.83 -2.54
C LEU A 15 -5.61 8.04 -1.37
N PHE A 16 -6.69 8.78 -1.61
CA PHE A 16 -7.70 9.07 -0.60
C PHE A 16 -8.44 7.80 -0.16
N THR A 17 -8.87 6.96 -1.09
CA THR A 17 -9.52 5.68 -0.78
C THR A 17 -8.59 4.76 0.01
N LEU A 18 -7.31 4.69 -0.37
CA LEU A 18 -6.34 3.87 0.36
C LEU A 18 -6.13 4.35 1.81
N GLN A 19 -6.06 5.66 2.03
CA GLN A 19 -5.97 6.25 3.38
C GLN A 19 -7.24 5.99 4.19
N GLN A 20 -8.42 6.01 3.57
CA GLN A 20 -9.66 5.62 4.25
C GLN A 20 -9.64 4.15 4.68
N LEU A 21 -9.28 3.23 3.78
CA LEU A 21 -9.20 1.80 4.08
C LEU A 21 -8.17 1.51 5.18
N GLN A 22 -7.06 2.26 5.21
CA GLN A 22 -6.09 2.18 6.30
C GLN A 22 -6.73 2.55 7.63
N ASN A 23 -7.39 3.71 7.71
CA ASN A 23 -8.04 4.15 8.94
C ASN A 23 -9.15 3.17 9.37
N GLU A 24 -9.95 2.67 8.43
CA GLU A 24 -10.98 1.67 8.73
C GLU A 24 -10.37 0.39 9.32
N LEU A 25 -9.23 -0.05 8.79
CA LEU A 25 -8.51 -1.22 9.32
C LEU A 25 -7.94 -0.95 10.72
N GLU A 26 -7.31 0.20 10.92
CA GLU A 26 -6.72 0.60 12.21
C GLU A 26 -7.77 0.83 13.31
N GLU A 27 -8.97 1.28 12.93
CA GLU A 27 -10.10 1.47 13.85
C GLU A 27 -10.95 0.20 14.03
N GLU A 28 -10.51 -0.95 13.51
CA GLU A 28 -11.24 -2.24 13.53
C GLU A 28 -12.67 -2.13 12.95
N LYS A 29 -12.85 -1.23 11.98
CA LYS A 29 -14.11 -1.02 11.27
C LYS A 29 -14.24 -1.97 10.09
N THR A 30 -15.48 -2.13 9.62
CA THR A 30 -15.74 -2.83 8.37
C THR A 30 -15.14 -2.04 7.21
N LEU A 31 -14.24 -2.68 6.44
CA LEU A 31 -13.63 -2.08 5.28
C LEU A 31 -14.66 -1.83 4.19
N THR A 32 -14.64 -0.62 3.62
CA THR A 32 -15.51 -0.23 2.51
C THR A 32 -15.18 -0.98 1.22
N HIS A 33 -13.93 -1.43 1.08
CA HIS A 33 -13.44 -2.25 -0.04
C HIS A 33 -12.65 -3.46 0.46
N ASP A 34 -12.64 -4.53 -0.34
CA ASP A 34 -11.83 -5.70 -0.03
C ASP A 34 -10.34 -5.38 -0.16
N VAL A 35 -9.59 -5.65 0.91
CA VAL A 35 -8.14 -5.45 0.97
C VAL A 35 -7.48 -6.84 0.98
N PRO A 36 -6.72 -7.20 -0.07
CA PRO A 36 -6.06 -8.49 -0.13
C PRO A 36 -4.98 -8.63 0.96
N GLY A 37 -4.96 -9.77 1.65
CA GLY A 37 -3.97 -10.13 2.67
C GLY A 37 -4.45 -11.32 3.49
N GLU A 38 -3.52 -12.14 3.98
CA GLU A 38 -3.85 -13.36 4.76
C GLU A 38 -4.30 -13.02 6.19
N ASP A 39 -3.80 -11.93 6.75
CA ASP A 39 -4.16 -11.41 8.06
C ASP A 39 -4.22 -9.86 8.06
N GLU A 40 -4.69 -9.27 9.16
CA GLU A 40 -4.81 -7.81 9.31
C GLU A 40 -3.46 -7.09 9.21
N GLY A 41 -2.39 -7.67 9.76
CA GLY A 41 -1.05 -7.10 9.68
C GLY A 41 -0.54 -7.06 8.24
N GLU A 42 -0.84 -8.09 7.45
CA GLU A 42 -0.50 -8.12 6.04
C GLU A 42 -1.33 -7.13 5.22
N LYS A 43 -2.64 -7.04 5.48
CA LYS A 43 -3.52 -6.03 4.86
C LYS A 43 -3.03 -4.61 5.14
N LEU A 44 -2.66 -4.32 6.39
CA LEU A 44 -2.11 -3.03 6.79
C LEU A 44 -0.80 -2.73 6.05
N THR A 45 0.09 -3.72 5.98
CA THR A 45 1.36 -3.60 5.23
C THR A 45 1.11 -3.30 3.75
N HIS A 46 0.11 -3.92 3.13
CA HIS A 46 -0.24 -3.67 1.74
C HIS A 46 -0.81 -2.27 1.51
N LEU A 47 -1.69 -1.80 2.39
CA LEU A 47 -2.24 -0.45 2.34
C LEU A 47 -1.14 0.59 2.50
N LEU A 48 -0.28 0.46 3.51
CA LEU A 48 0.85 1.35 3.74
C LEU A 48 1.79 1.38 2.52
N GLY A 49 2.08 0.23 1.91
CA GLY A 49 2.88 0.16 0.70
C GLY A 49 2.23 0.85 -0.50
N ALA A 50 0.92 0.64 -0.71
CA ALA A 50 0.18 1.25 -1.80
C ALA A 50 0.07 2.78 -1.66
N ILE A 51 -0.21 3.26 -0.43
CA ILE A 51 -0.23 4.70 -0.08
C ILE A 51 1.13 5.32 -0.39
N TRP A 52 2.19 4.73 0.17
CA TRP A 52 3.55 5.26 -0.01
C TRP A 52 3.96 5.33 -1.48
N ILE A 53 3.65 4.29 -2.26
CA ILE A 53 3.94 4.26 -3.70
C ILE A 53 3.20 5.39 -4.43
N LYS A 54 1.91 5.61 -4.16
CA LYS A 54 1.15 6.70 -4.79
C LYS A 54 1.68 8.08 -4.43
N GLU A 55 2.00 8.30 -3.15
CA GLU A 55 2.59 9.55 -2.69
C GLU A 55 3.90 9.83 -3.42
N LYS A 56 4.79 8.83 -3.53
CA LYS A 56 6.06 9.00 -4.23
C LYS A 56 5.93 9.13 -5.74
N MET A 57 4.98 8.44 -6.36
CA MET A 57 4.68 8.64 -7.79
C MET A 57 4.29 10.09 -8.06
N PHE A 58 3.47 10.69 -7.16
CA PHE A 58 3.07 12.07 -7.27
C PHE A 58 4.22 13.04 -6.97
N GLU A 59 4.94 12.85 -5.85
CA GLU A 59 6.04 13.73 -5.41
C GLU A 59 7.23 13.72 -6.38
N ASN A 60 7.61 12.55 -6.89
CA ASN A 60 8.79 12.39 -7.74
C ASN A 60 8.45 12.46 -9.24
N ALA A 61 7.17 12.53 -9.61
CA ALA A 61 6.69 12.38 -10.98
C ALA A 61 7.21 11.10 -11.68
N THR A 62 7.23 9.98 -10.95
CA THR A 62 7.74 8.67 -11.38
C THR A 62 6.62 7.66 -11.60
N ASP A 63 6.95 6.55 -12.26
CA ASP A 63 6.00 5.46 -12.48
C ASP A 63 5.92 4.48 -11.29
N TYR A 64 4.86 3.67 -11.28
CA TYR A 64 4.63 2.65 -10.27
C TYR A 64 5.82 1.69 -10.12
N LYS A 65 6.45 1.28 -11.23
CA LYS A 65 7.55 0.30 -11.20
C LYS A 65 8.78 0.85 -10.48
N THR A 66 9.07 2.13 -10.70
CA THR A 66 10.16 2.85 -10.04
C THR A 66 9.91 2.89 -8.54
N GLU A 67 8.73 3.33 -8.11
CA GLU A 67 8.43 3.45 -6.69
C GLU A 67 8.23 2.11 -5.99
N LEU A 68 7.70 1.09 -6.66
CA LEU A 68 7.66 -0.27 -6.11
C LEU A 68 9.08 -0.80 -5.81
N ARG A 69 10.04 -0.53 -6.68
CA ARG A 69 11.45 -0.90 -6.44
C ARG A 69 12.01 -0.13 -5.26
N ASN A 70 11.71 1.17 -5.14
CA ASN A 70 12.14 1.98 -4.00
C ASN A 70 11.53 1.45 -2.69
N PHE A 71 10.23 1.15 -2.68
CA PHE A 71 9.52 0.61 -1.53
C PHE A 71 10.12 -0.73 -1.08
N THR A 72 10.25 -1.69 -2.00
CA THR A 72 10.82 -3.02 -1.72
C THR A 72 12.27 -2.92 -1.21
N SER A 73 13.07 -2.00 -1.76
CA SER A 73 14.42 -1.72 -1.26
C SER A 73 14.42 -1.16 0.16
N ARG A 74 13.47 -0.27 0.50
CA ARG A 74 13.33 0.29 1.85
C ARG A 74 12.95 -0.80 2.85
N VAL A 75 11.92 -1.58 2.56
CA VAL A 75 11.47 -2.68 3.44
C VAL A 75 12.62 -3.66 3.71
N ARG A 76 13.39 -4.03 2.69
CA ARG A 76 14.54 -4.92 2.83
C ARG A 76 15.69 -4.29 3.64
N GLY A 77 15.94 -2.99 3.46
CA GLY A 77 16.97 -2.25 4.18
C GLY A 77 16.63 -1.98 5.66
N SER A 78 15.34 -1.94 6.00
CA SER A 78 14.86 -1.74 7.39
C SER A 78 14.96 -2.98 8.28
N ILE A 79 15.41 -4.13 7.74
CA ILE A 79 15.58 -5.41 8.47
C ILE A 79 17.08 -5.70 8.75
N SER A 80 17.99 -4.77 8.42
CA SER A 80 19.45 -4.89 8.70
C SER A 80 19.87 -4.22 10.00
#